data_AF-A0A414QI62-F1
#
_entry.id   AF-A0A414QI62-F1
#
_cell.length_a   1.000
_cell.length_b   1.000
_cell.length_c   1.000
_cell.angle_alpha   90.00
_cell.angle_beta   90.00
_cell.angle_gamma   90.00
#
_symmetry.space_group_name_H-M   'P 1'
#
loop_
_entity.id
_entity.type
_entity.pdbx_description
1 polymer ?
#
loop_
_entity_poly.entity_id
_entity_poly.type
_entity_poly.pdbx_seq_one_letter_code
_entity_poly.pdbx_strand_id
1 'polypeptide(L)'
;MYIPLKPLFSRHKGIGVQFTDEPTGNLDSVTSMEVVGLLKSCAARFHQTTLIVTHQEEVAQMADRVIRMSDGKIYTRDCNDC
;
A
#
# COMPACT_ATOMS: atom_id res chain seq x y z
N MET A 1 1.78 20.05 -8.78
CA MET A 1 0.98 19.86 -7.56
C MET A 1 1.92 19.53 -6.43
N TYR A 2 2.10 20.42 -5.46
CA TYR A 2 3.00 20.22 -4.31
C TYR A 2 2.12 20.03 -3.07
N ILE A 3 2.10 18.80 -2.54
CA ILE A 3 1.49 18.52 -1.25
C ILE A 3 2.64 18.59 -0.24
N PRO A 4 2.65 19.56 0.69
CA PRO A 4 3.69 19.62 1.71
C PRO A 4 3.51 18.42 2.64
N LEU A 5 4.32 17.38 2.43
CA LEU A 5 4.44 16.31 3.39
C LEU A 5 5.05 16.90 4.66
N LYS A 6 4.31 16.80 5.78
CA LYS A 6 4.89 16.96 7.12
C LYS A 6 6.12 16.03 7.22
N PRO A 7 7.11 16.37 8.07
CA PRO A 7 8.41 15.69 8.11
C PRO A 7 8.24 14.18 8.03
N LEU A 8 9.08 13.51 7.24
CA LEU A 8 9.00 12.06 6.92
C LEU A 8 8.89 11.15 8.17
N PHE A 9 9.20 11.68 9.35
CA PHE A 9 9.10 11.02 10.66
C PHE A 9 8.24 11.81 11.65
N SER A 10 7.21 12.51 11.17
CA SER A 10 6.16 13.07 12.02
C SER A 10 5.51 11.89 12.73
N ARG A 11 5.91 11.67 13.98
CA ARG A 11 5.32 10.72 14.92
C ARG A 11 3.87 11.11 15.13
N HIS A 12 3.02 10.81 14.15
CA HIS A 12 1.59 10.74 14.36
C HIS A 12 1.38 9.57 15.32
N LYS A 13 1.26 9.90 16.61
CA LYS A 13 0.56 9.04 17.55
C LYS A 13 -0.92 9.05 17.12
N GLY A 14 -1.27 8.29 16.08
CA GLY A 14 -2.65 8.22 15.59
C GLY A 14 -2.82 7.83 14.12
N ILE A 15 -4.09 7.67 13.77
CA ILE A 15 -4.64 7.25 12.47
C ILE A 15 -4.09 8.15 11.35
N GLY A 16 -3.54 7.54 10.30
CA GLY A 16 -3.00 8.23 9.13
C GLY A 16 -3.03 7.35 7.88
N VAL A 17 -2.93 7.96 6.70
CA VAL A 17 -2.95 7.25 5.41
C VAL A 17 -1.60 7.40 4.70
N GLN A 18 -0.97 6.28 4.35
CA GLN A 18 0.25 6.23 3.55
C GLN A 18 -0.09 5.88 2.09
N PHE A 19 0.23 6.79 1.17
CA PHE A 19 0.11 6.55 -0.27
C PHE A 19 1.45 6.10 -0.82
N THR A 20 1.47 4.97 -1.52
CA THR A 20 2.70 4.36 -2.02
C THR A 20 2.52 3.97 -3.47
N ASP A 21 3.16 4.70 -4.36
CA ASP A 21 3.10 4.47 -5.81
C ASP A 21 4.27 3.57 -6.23
N GLU A 22 3.99 2.32 -6.61
CA GLU A 22 4.96 1.31 -7.03
C GLU A 22 6.19 1.18 -6.10
N PRO A 23 6.02 0.93 -4.78
CA PRO A 23 7.13 0.92 -3.81
C PRO A 23 8.25 -0.06 -4.10
N THR A 24 7.95 -1.14 -4.84
CA THR A 24 8.82 -2.28 -5.04
C THR A 24 9.18 -2.50 -6.51
N GLY A 25 8.91 -1.54 -7.41
CA GLY A 25 9.06 -1.73 -8.86
C GLY A 25 10.46 -2.12 -9.35
N ASN A 26 11.51 -1.87 -8.56
CA ASN A 26 12.91 -2.20 -8.90
C ASN A 26 13.50 -3.36 -8.08
N LEU A 27 12.68 -4.03 -7.26
CA LEU A 27 13.13 -5.11 -6.40
C LEU A 27 12.82 -6.47 -7.04
N ASP A 28 13.59 -7.49 -6.67
CA ASP A 28 13.23 -8.86 -7.00
C ASP A 28 11.98 -9.29 -6.23
N SER A 29 11.36 -10.41 -6.65
CA SER A 29 10.09 -10.87 -6.09
C SER A 29 10.16 -11.20 -4.59
N VAL A 30 11.30 -11.72 -4.11
CA VAL A 30 11.48 -12.06 -2.69
C VAL A 30 11.57 -10.79 -1.86
N THR A 31 12.48 -9.88 -2.23
CA THR A 31 12.67 -8.61 -1.52
C THR A 31 11.40 -7.75 -1.57
N SER A 32 10.66 -7.78 -2.69
CA SER A 32 9.37 -7.08 -2.82
C SER A 32 8.35 -7.55 -1.78
N MET A 33 8.19 -8.86 -1.60
CA MET A 33 7.29 -9.42 -0.59
C MET A 33 7.73 -9.06 0.83
N GLU A 34 9.02 -9.07 1.12
CA GLU A 34 9.53 -8.68 2.45
C GLU A 34 9.20 -7.21 2.77
N VAL A 35 9.45 -6.31 1.83
CA VAL A 35 9.15 -4.87 1.99
C VAL A 35 7.66 -4.63 2.21
N VAL A 36 6.80 -5.28 1.41
CA VAL A 36 5.34 -5.16 1.55
C VAL A 36 4.87 -5.75 2.88
N GLY A 37 5.47 -6.87 3.32
CA GLY A 37 5.20 -7.46 4.64
C GLY A 37 5.57 -6.53 5.79
N LEU A 38 6.69 -5.80 5.68
CA LEU A 38 7.08 -4.78 6.64
C LEU A 38 6.10 -3.60 6.65
N LEU A 39 5.67 -3.11 5.48
CA LEU A 39 4.67 -2.05 5.37
C LEU A 39 3.34 -2.46 6.03
N LYS A 40 2.87 -3.69 5.79
CA LYS A 40 1.67 -4.25 6.42
C LYS A 40 1.80 -4.33 7.95
N SER A 41 2.96 -4.78 8.43
CA SER A 41 3.25 -4.87 9.86
C SER A 41 3.28 -3.49 10.54
N CYS A 42 3.85 -2.49 9.87
CA CYS A 42 3.84 -1.09 10.33
C CYS A 42 2.42 -0.52 10.36
N ALA A 43 1.63 -0.74 9.30
CA ALA A 43 0.24 -0.31 9.21
C ALA A 43 -0.60 -0.85 10.39
N ALA A 44 -0.47 -2.15 10.68
CA ALA A 44 -1.12 -2.78 11.81
C ALA A 44 -0.65 -2.21 13.16
N ARG A 45 0.67 -2.07 13.36
CA ARG A 45 1.27 -1.59 14.62
C ARG A 45 0.90 -0.14 14.95
N PHE A 46 0.79 0.71 13.94
CA PHE A 46 0.55 2.15 14.11
C PHE A 46 -0.89 2.56 13.82
N HIS A 47 -1.79 1.61 13.52
CA HIS A 47 -3.18 1.85 13.12
C HIS A 47 -3.28 2.83 11.94
N GLN A 48 -2.47 2.58 10.91
CA GLN A 48 -2.43 3.38 9.69
C GLN A 48 -3.05 2.60 8.53
N THR A 49 -3.63 3.33 7.58
CA THR A 49 -4.11 2.76 6.31
C THR A 49 -3.04 2.94 5.25
N THR A 50 -2.68 1.88 4.54
CA THR A 50 -1.73 1.95 3.42
C THR A 50 -2.47 1.71 2.11
N LEU A 51 -2.29 2.63 1.16
CA LEU A 51 -2.72 2.47 -0.23
C LEU A 51 -1.47 2.22 -1.07
N ILE A 52 -1.42 1.07 -1.74
CA ILE A 52 -0.35 0.70 -2.66
C ILE A 52 -0.92 0.67 -4.06
N VAL A 53 -0.25 1.35 -4.99
CA VAL A 53 -0.45 1.18 -6.43
C VAL A 53 0.62 0.21 -6.91
N THR A 54 0.21 -0.87 -7.56
CA THR A 54 1.13 -1.81 -8.17
C THR A 54 0.52 -2.51 -9.38
N HIS A 55 1.37 -2.86 -10.34
CA HIS A 55 1.07 -3.79 -11.42
C HIS A 55 1.47 -5.25 -11.12
N GLN A 56 2.08 -5.53 -9.95
CA GLN A 56 2.49 -6.87 -9.54
C GLN A 56 1.36 -7.58 -8.78
N GLU A 57 0.87 -8.70 -9.31
CA GLU A 57 -0.25 -9.44 -8.71
C GLU A 57 0.13 -10.06 -7.36
N GLU A 58 1.38 -10.50 -7.20
CA GLU A 58 1.89 -11.09 -5.96
C GLU A 58 1.82 -10.08 -4.80
N VAL A 59 2.18 -8.83 -5.07
CA VAL A 59 2.08 -7.73 -4.09
C VAL A 59 0.62 -7.40 -3.79
N ALA A 60 -0.24 -7.37 -4.81
CA ALA A 60 -1.67 -7.12 -4.64
C ALA A 60 -2.33 -8.18 -3.73
N GLN A 61 -1.97 -9.45 -3.87
CA GLN A 61 -2.49 -10.56 -3.05
C GLN A 61 -2.14 -10.45 -1.56
N MET A 62 -1.11 -9.68 -1.19
CA MET A 62 -0.77 -9.44 0.22
C MET A 62 -1.67 -8.39 0.90
N ALA A 63 -2.40 -7.60 0.10
CA ALA A 63 -3.27 -6.54 0.60
C ALA A 63 -4.56 -7.11 1.20
N ASP A 64 -5.13 -6.38 2.16
CA ASP A 64 -6.42 -6.76 2.74
C ASP A 64 -7.57 -6.56 1.74
N ARG A 65 -7.38 -5.66 0.76
CA ARG A 65 -8.36 -5.37 -0.30
C ARG A 65 -7.63 -5.06 -1.61
N VAL A 66 -8.19 -5.55 -2.72
CA VAL A 66 -7.68 -5.29 -4.07
C VAL A 66 -8.73 -4.54 -4.88
N ILE A 67 -8.31 -3.44 -5.49
CA ILE A 67 -9.13 -2.65 -6.42
C ILE A 67 -8.44 -2.70 -7.77
N ARG A 68 -9.10 -3.34 -8.75
CA ARG A 68 -8.58 -3.42 -10.13
C ARG A 68 -9.08 -2.23 -10.95
N MET A 69 -8.16 -1.56 -11.63
CA MET A 69 -8.42 -0.39 -12.48
C MET A 69 -7.83 -0.61 -13.87
N SER A 70 -8.56 -0.22 -14.92
CA SER A 70 -8.07 -0.14 -16.31
C SER A 70 -8.67 1.11 -16.96
N ASP A 71 -7.96 1.78 -17.87
CA ASP A 71 -8.48 2.92 -18.64
C ASP A 71 -9.21 4.00 -17.80
N GLY A 72 -8.71 4.27 -16.59
CA GLY A 72 -9.30 5.22 -15.64
C GLY A 72 -10.62 4.78 -14.98
N LYS A 73 -11.01 3.51 -15.12
CA LYS A 73 -12.25 2.93 -14.55
C LYS A 73 -11.92 1.79 -13.59
N ILE A 74 -12.70 1.70 -12.50
CA ILE A 74 -12.61 0.59 -11.54
C ILE A 74 -13.52 -0.55 -12.02
N TYR A 75 -12.97 -1.77 -12.11
CA TYR A 75 -13.68 -2.95 -12.61
C TYR A 75 -14.13 -3.88 -11.49
N THR A 76 -13.34 -3.99 -10.40
CA THR A 76 -13.62 -4.92 -9.31
C THR A 76 -13.30 -4.28 -7.96
N ARG A 77 -14.18 -4.51 -6.98
CA ARG A 77 -13.87 -4.36 -5.55
C ARG A 77 -13.95 -5.75 -4.94
N ASP A 78 -12.81 -6.40 -4.75
CA ASP A 78 -12.81 -7.66 -4.00
C ASP A 78 -12.94 -7.33 -2.51
N CYS A 79 -13.98 -7.86 -1.87
CA CYS A 79 -14.15 -7.86 -0.42
C CYS A 79 -13.42 -9.10 0.10
N ASN A 80 -12.28 -8.95 0.74
CA ASN A 80 -11.55 -10.09 1.33
C ASN A 80 -12.05 -10.41 2.76
N ASP A 81 -13.31 -10.09 3.06
CA ASP A 81 -13.94 -10.34 4.35
C ASP A 81 -14.73 -11.67 4.27
N CYS A 82 -14.06 -12.75 4.69
CA CYS A 82 -14.66 -14.02 5.10
C CYS A 82 -14.49 -14.15 6.63
#